data_AF-A0A6B2GEK8-F1
#
_entry.id   AF-A0A6B2GEK8-F1
#
_cell.length_a   1.000
_cell.length_b   1.000
_cell.length_c   1.000
_cell.angle_alpha   90.00
_cell.angle_beta   90.00
_cell.angle_gamma   90.00
#
_symmetry.space_group_name_H-M   'P 1'
#
loop_
_entity.id
_entity.type
_entity.pdbx_description
1 polymer ?
#
loop_
_entity_poly.entity_id
_entity_poly.type
_entity_poly.pdbx_seq_one_letter_code
_entity_poly.pdbx_strand_id
1 'polypeptide(L)'
;VYVKEMIFRSLNIKASHESTPKSSNLLSSFNQIKDLQKNFKSRMQEESEMEGVVKQAELIINPSKTVPRLKDLVIRPQIGTRRSLGLLEAHINGFRYTSSKGERIDVLYQNIKHAFFQPCDHESVITIHFHL
;
A
#
# COMPACT_ATOMS: atom_id res chain seq x y z
N VAL A 1 -1.56 9.21 37.30
CA VAL A 1 -2.58 8.17 37.62
C VAL A 1 -3.35 7.90 36.35
N TYR A 2 -3.38 6.65 35.88
CA TYR A 2 -4.14 6.26 34.69
C TYR A 2 -5.32 5.38 35.14
N VAL A 3 -6.51 5.69 34.63
CA VAL A 3 -7.71 4.87 34.87
C VAL A 3 -7.76 3.78 33.81
N LYS A 4 -7.85 2.51 34.23
CA LYS A 4 -7.79 1.34 33.34
C LYS A 4 -9.13 1.07 32.63
N GLU A 5 -10.25 1.21 33.34
CA GLU A 5 -11.58 0.98 32.80
C GLU A 5 -12.67 1.69 33.61
N MET A 6 -13.82 1.93 32.97
CA MET A 6 -15.05 2.40 33.60
C MET A 6 -16.22 1.56 33.08
N ILE A 7 -17.14 1.18 33.97
CA ILE A 7 -18.28 0.32 33.64
C ILE A 7 -19.57 1.10 33.88
N PHE A 8 -20.44 1.16 32.86
CA PHE A 8 -21.78 1.72 32.96
C PHE A 8 -22.82 0.60 32.87
N ARG A 9 -23.84 0.65 33.74
CA ARG A 9 -25.01 -0.24 33.68
C ARG A 9 -26.23 0.58 33.25
N SER A 10 -27.00 0.08 32.29
CA SER A 10 -28.28 0.64 31.90
C SER A 10 -29.37 -0.41 32.00
N LEU A 11 -30.56 0.01 32.41
CA LEU A 11 -31.75 -0.81 32.40
C LEU A 11 -32.23 -0.98 30.95
N ASN A 12 -32.40 -2.24 30.52
CA ASN A 12 -32.96 -2.56 29.21
C ASN A 12 -34.49 -2.65 29.27
N ILE A 13 -35.12 -1.61 29.83
CA ILE A 13 -36.58 -1.55 30.03
C ILE A 13 -37.17 -0.61 28.99
N LYS A 14 -38.21 -1.08 28.30
CA LYS A 14 -39.00 -0.30 27.36
C LYS A 14 -40.25 0.20 28.09
N ALA A 15 -40.40 1.51 28.24
CA ALA A 15 -41.66 2.09 28.73
C ALA A 15 -42.73 2.01 27.63
N SER A 16 -44.02 1.89 28.00
CA SER A 16 -45.15 1.80 27.07
C SER A 16 -45.22 2.97 26.07
N HIS A 17 -44.64 4.13 26.41
CA HIS A 17 -44.60 5.34 25.57
C HIS A 17 -43.28 5.52 24.79
N GLU A 18 -42.25 4.70 25.02
CA GLU A 18 -40.95 4.82 24.35
C GLU A 18 -40.79 3.76 23.25
N SER A 19 -40.37 4.18 22.05
CA SER A 19 -40.19 3.27 20.91
C SER A 19 -38.96 2.35 21.06
N THR A 20 -37.93 2.81 21.79
CA THR A 20 -36.68 2.07 22.02
C THR A 20 -36.29 2.08 23.51
N PRO A 21 -35.67 1.01 24.03
CA PRO A 21 -35.20 0.98 25.41
C PRO A 21 -34.00 1.92 25.59
N LYS A 22 -33.81 2.47 26.79
CA LYS A 22 -32.71 3.42 27.11
C LYS A 22 -31.29 2.87 26.84
N SER A 23 -31.14 1.56 26.78
CA SER A 23 -29.91 0.86 26.38
C SER A 23 -29.53 1.07 24.91
N SER A 24 -30.46 1.46 24.04
CA SER A 24 -30.21 1.71 22.61
C SER A 24 -29.23 2.86 22.38
N ASN A 25 -29.29 3.90 23.22
CA ASN A 25 -28.37 5.03 23.18
C ASN A 25 -26.93 4.60 23.46
N LEU A 26 -26.71 3.69 24.42
CA LEU A 26 -25.37 3.18 24.72
C LEU A 26 -24.80 2.36 23.57
N LEU A 27 -25.63 1.57 22.89
CA LEU A 27 -25.22 0.82 21.70
C LEU A 27 -24.86 1.75 20.54
N SER A 28 -25.66 2.80 20.33
CA SER A 28 -25.37 3.84 19.35
C SER A 28 -24.04 4.54 19.62
N SER A 29 -23.81 4.99 20.87
CA SER A 29 -22.54 5.61 21.27
C SER A 29 -21.36 4.65 21.15
N PHE A 30 -21.52 3.37 21.48
CA PHE A 30 -20.48 2.36 21.29
C PHE A 30 -20.07 2.23 19.81
N ASN A 31 -21.04 2.16 18.90
CA ASN A 31 -20.77 2.09 17.47
C ASN A 31 -20.09 3.37 16.96
N GLN A 32 -20.55 4.54 17.39
CA GLN A 32 -19.89 5.82 17.07
C GLN A 32 -18.42 5.84 17.50
N ILE A 33 -18.11 5.34 18.70
CA ILE A 33 -16.73 5.24 19.20
C ILE A 33 -15.91 4.28 18.34
N LYS A 34 -16.48 3.14 17.94
CA LYS A 34 -15.80 2.18 17.05
C LYS A 34 -15.49 2.78 15.68
N ASP A 35 -16.43 3.52 15.11
CA ASP A 35 -16.24 4.20 13.83
C ASP A 35 -15.18 5.29 13.94
N LEU A 36 -15.19 6.08 15.02
CA LEU A 36 -14.14 7.06 15.30
C LEU A 36 -12.75 6.41 15.43
N GLN A 37 -12.65 5.30 16.17
CA GLN A 37 -11.39 4.55 16.29
C GLN A 37 -10.90 4.02 14.94
N LYS A 38 -11.80 3.51 14.10
CA LYS A 38 -11.47 3.02 12.76
C LYS A 38 -10.95 4.16 11.87
N ASN A 39 -11.66 5.29 11.84
CA ASN A 39 -11.29 6.45 11.04
C ASN A 39 -9.94 7.04 11.49
N PHE A 40 -9.71 7.10 12.81
CA PHE A 40 -8.44 7.57 13.35
C PHE A 40 -7.27 6.67 12.92
N LYS A 41 -7.42 5.35 13.03
CA LYS A 41 -6.40 4.39 12.57
C LYS A 41 -6.14 4.48 11.07
N SER A 42 -7.18 4.64 10.26
CA SER A 42 -7.03 4.84 8.80
C SER A 42 -6.20 6.07 8.49
N ARG A 43 -6.52 7.22 9.12
CA ARG A 43 -5.78 8.46 8.92
C ARG A 43 -4.32 8.35 9.34
N MET A 44 -4.05 7.75 10.50
CA MET A 44 -2.66 7.56 10.98
C MET A 44 -1.87 6.64 10.03
N GLN A 45 -2.52 5.62 9.48
CA GLN A 45 -1.88 4.74 8.49
C GLN A 45 -1.60 5.49 7.18
N GLU A 46 -2.57 6.25 6.67
CA GLU A 46 -2.40 7.08 5.47
C GLU A 46 -1.29 8.12 5.66
N GLU A 47 -1.24 8.80 6.81
CA GLU A 47 -0.17 9.76 7.15
C GLU A 47 1.20 9.08 7.17
N SER A 48 1.31 7.91 7.82
CA SER A 48 2.56 7.14 7.85
C SER A 48 3.00 6.66 6.45
N GLU A 49 2.05 6.31 5.58
CA GLU A 49 2.33 5.94 4.19
C GLU A 49 2.78 7.16 3.37
N MET A 50 2.23 8.35 3.63
CA MET A 50 2.62 9.60 2.98
C MET A 50 3.99 10.12 3.43
N GLU A 51 4.37 9.92 4.69
CA GLU A 51 5.68 10.34 5.22
C GLU A 51 6.86 9.69 4.49
N GLY A 52 6.67 8.52 3.86
CA GLY A 52 7.68 7.84 3.05
C GLY A 52 7.75 8.30 1.59
N VAL A 53 6.83 9.14 1.11
CA VAL A 53 6.76 9.54 -0.31
C VAL A 53 7.70 10.70 -0.58
N VAL A 54 8.94 10.37 -0.93
CA VAL A 54 9.90 11.35 -1.43
C VAL A 54 9.53 11.73 -2.87
N LYS A 55 9.40 13.02 -3.17
CA LYS A 55 9.21 13.50 -4.56
C LYS A 55 10.47 13.19 -5.37
N GLN A 56 10.34 12.34 -6.38
CA GLN A 56 11.42 11.96 -7.27
C GLN A 56 11.44 12.84 -8.52
N ALA A 57 12.61 12.91 -9.17
CA ALA A 57 12.71 13.49 -10.51
C ALA A 57 11.98 12.63 -11.54
N GLU A 58 11.73 13.18 -12.72
CA GLU A 58 11.14 12.39 -13.82
C GLU A 58 12.20 11.52 -14.51
N LEU A 59 11.76 10.38 -15.04
CA LEU A 59 12.60 9.48 -15.82
C LEU A 59 12.87 10.09 -17.21
N ILE A 60 14.14 10.24 -17.54
CA ILE A 60 14.62 10.73 -18.84
C ILE A 60 14.71 9.55 -19.80
N ILE A 61 13.76 9.49 -20.73
CA ILE A 61 13.67 8.43 -21.73
C ILE A 61 14.81 8.54 -22.73
N ASN A 62 15.56 7.45 -22.86
CA ASN A 62 16.54 7.31 -23.92
C ASN A 62 15.84 7.25 -25.29
N PRO A 63 16.12 8.19 -26.22
CA PRO A 63 15.50 8.22 -27.54
C PRO A 63 16.08 7.18 -28.51
N SER A 64 17.16 6.50 -28.15
CA SER A 64 17.78 5.48 -28.99
C SER A 64 16.87 4.27 -29.18
N LYS A 65 16.91 3.67 -30.38
CA LYS A 65 16.21 2.41 -30.65
C LYS A 65 16.88 1.19 -29.99
N THR A 66 18.09 1.34 -29.47
CA THR A 66 18.90 0.26 -28.86
C THR A 66 18.89 0.31 -27.33
N VAL A 67 17.76 0.68 -26.73
CA VAL A 67 17.59 0.61 -25.27
C VAL A 67 17.68 -0.85 -24.82
N PRO A 68 18.49 -1.19 -23.80
CA PRO A 68 18.47 -2.52 -23.21
C PRO A 68 17.08 -2.82 -22.63
N ARG A 69 16.49 -3.96 -23.02
CA ARG A 69 15.14 -4.36 -22.58
C ARG A 69 15.12 -5.82 -22.17
N LEU A 70 14.43 -6.12 -21.07
CA LEU A 70 14.22 -7.46 -20.58
C LEU A 70 12.71 -7.78 -20.55
N LYS A 71 12.32 -8.85 -21.23
CA LYS A 71 10.91 -9.28 -21.43
C LYS A 71 10.51 -10.37 -20.46
N ASP A 72 9.21 -10.63 -20.40
CA ASP A 72 8.59 -11.73 -19.65
C ASP A 72 8.87 -11.68 -18.15
N LEU A 73 8.91 -10.45 -17.62
CA LEU A 73 9.16 -10.18 -16.22
C LEU A 73 7.87 -10.07 -15.43
N VAL A 74 7.96 -10.37 -14.13
CA VAL A 74 6.88 -10.17 -13.17
C VAL A 74 7.41 -9.31 -12.03
N ILE A 75 6.75 -8.19 -11.79
CA ILE A 75 7.11 -7.27 -10.71
C ILE A 75 6.51 -7.71 -9.36
N ARG A 76 7.26 -7.46 -8.28
CA ARG A 76 6.79 -7.60 -6.90
C ARG A 76 7.22 -6.35 -6.10
N PRO A 77 6.34 -5.72 -5.30
CA PRO A 77 4.91 -6.05 -5.12
C PRO A 77 4.09 -5.85 -6.41
N GLN A 78 2.89 -6.46 -6.47
CA GLN A 78 2.02 -6.37 -7.65
C GLN A 78 1.37 -4.98 -7.71
N ILE A 79 1.32 -4.40 -8.91
CA ILE A 79 0.74 -3.07 -9.17
C ILE A 79 -0.80 -3.10 -9.14
N GLY A 80 -1.40 -4.26 -9.40
CA GLY A 80 -2.84 -4.46 -9.42
C GLY A 80 -3.26 -5.82 -8.90
N THR A 81 -4.55 -6.14 -9.05
CA THR A 81 -5.17 -7.34 -8.45
C THR A 81 -4.72 -8.66 -9.07
N ARG A 82 -4.15 -8.64 -10.29
CA ARG A 82 -3.73 -9.86 -11.01
C ARG A 82 -2.30 -9.73 -11.48
N ARG A 83 -1.55 -10.83 -11.32
CA ARG A 83 -0.22 -11.03 -11.91
C ARG A 83 -0.26 -10.72 -13.41
N SER A 84 0.62 -9.84 -13.85
CA SER A 84 0.82 -9.48 -15.25
C SER A 84 2.30 -9.66 -15.60
N LEU A 85 2.56 -10.07 -16.84
CA LEU A 85 3.89 -10.00 -17.41
C LEU A 85 4.17 -8.57 -17.86
N GLY A 86 5.44 -8.20 -17.90
CA GLY A 86 5.88 -6.90 -18.37
C GLY A 86 7.29 -6.91 -18.91
N LEU A 87 7.75 -5.70 -19.22
CA LEU A 87 9.04 -5.41 -19.80
C LEU A 87 9.77 -4.40 -18.91
N LEU A 88 11.05 -4.59 -18.68
CA LEU A 88 11.93 -3.61 -18.04
C LEU A 88 12.86 -2.98 -19.08
N GLU A 89 12.93 -1.65 -19.11
CA GLU A 89 13.77 -0.87 -20.03
C GLU A 89 14.76 -0.01 -19.25
N ALA A 90 16.02 0.05 -19.69
CA ALA A 90 17.06 0.88 -19.09
C ALA A 90 17.22 2.21 -19.84
N HIS A 91 16.87 3.32 -19.20
CA HIS A 91 16.95 4.66 -19.76
C HIS A 91 18.14 5.45 -19.20
N ILE A 92 18.16 6.78 -19.40
CA ILE A 92 19.33 7.60 -19.11
C ILE A 92 19.60 7.69 -17.59
N ASN A 93 18.55 7.86 -16.79
CA ASN A 93 18.66 8.07 -15.35
C ASN A 93 17.86 7.04 -14.51
N GLY A 94 17.36 5.96 -15.12
CA GLY A 94 16.53 5.00 -14.42
C GLY A 94 16.05 3.83 -15.27
N PHE A 95 15.26 2.97 -14.65
CA PHE A 95 14.53 1.88 -15.30
C PHE A 95 13.04 2.23 -15.43
N ARG A 96 12.41 1.73 -16.50
CA ARG A 96 10.96 1.73 -16.66
C ARG A 96 10.45 0.30 -16.78
N TYR A 97 9.60 -0.11 -15.85
CA TYR A 97 8.78 -1.30 -16.01
C TYR A 97 7.47 -0.92 -16.69
N THR A 98 7.10 -1.63 -17.75
CA THR A 98 5.79 -1.51 -18.40
C THR A 98 5.09 -2.86 -18.38
N SER A 99 3.96 -2.94 -17.71
CA SER A 99 3.09 -4.12 -17.74
C SER A 99 2.47 -4.31 -19.12
N SER A 100 2.09 -5.54 -19.46
CA SER A 100 1.26 -5.84 -20.64
C SER A 100 -0.08 -5.09 -20.66
N LYS A 101 -0.54 -4.60 -19.50
CA LYS A 101 -1.74 -3.76 -19.37
C LYS A 101 -1.49 -2.26 -19.57
N GLY A 102 -0.24 -1.85 -19.75
CA GLY A 102 0.14 -0.44 -19.91
C GLY A 102 0.44 0.31 -18.60
N GLU A 103 0.36 -0.35 -17.45
CA GLU A 103 0.82 0.19 -16.16
C GLU A 103 2.34 0.42 -16.21
N ARG A 104 2.80 1.58 -15.74
CA ARG A 104 4.22 1.98 -15.78
C ARG A 104 4.74 2.25 -14.39
N ILE A 105 5.94 1.77 -14.10
CA ILE A 105 6.70 2.08 -12.88
C ILE A 105 8.09 2.53 -13.28
N ASP A 106 8.47 3.70 -12.80
CA ASP A 106 9.78 4.28 -13.02
C ASP A 106 10.61 4.15 -11.74
N VAL A 107 11.86 3.70 -11.88
CA VAL A 107 12.82 3.57 -10.78
C VAL A 107 14.09 4.30 -11.17
N LEU A 108 14.37 5.44 -10.54
CA LEU A 108 15.57 6.21 -10.82
C LEU A 108 16.81 5.55 -10.23
N TYR A 109 17.94 5.63 -10.93
CA TYR A 109 19.21 5.10 -10.46
C TYR A 109 19.66 5.71 -9.13
N GLN A 110 19.44 7.01 -8.96
CA GLN A 110 19.76 7.72 -7.72
C GLN A 110 18.99 7.18 -6.51
N ASN A 111 17.82 6.59 -6.73
CA ASN A 111 16.96 6.04 -5.69
C ASN A 111 17.18 4.54 -5.49
N ILE A 112 18.19 3.92 -6.10
CA ILE A 112 18.52 2.51 -5.85
C ILE A 112 19.70 2.49 -4.88
N LYS A 113 19.43 2.13 -3.62
CA LYS A 113 20.47 1.94 -2.61
C LYS A 113 21.29 0.68 -2.89
N HIS A 114 20.62 -0.43 -3.23
CA HIS A 114 21.26 -1.69 -3.58
C HIS A 114 20.55 -2.39 -4.74
N ALA A 115 21.32 -3.02 -5.63
CA ALA A 115 20.83 -3.84 -6.71
C ALA A 115 21.42 -5.25 -6.58
N PHE A 116 20.56 -6.26 -6.42
CA PHE A 116 20.97 -7.66 -6.29
C PHE A 116 20.53 -8.46 -7.51
N PHE A 117 21.43 -9.31 -7.99
CA PHE A 117 21.13 -10.31 -9.01
C PHE A 117 21.27 -11.70 -8.39
N GLN A 118 20.18 -12.46 -8.39
CA GLN A 118 20.15 -13.82 -7.91
C GLN A 118 20.01 -14.77 -9.12
N PRO A 119 21.07 -15.52 -9.45
CA PRO A 119 21.03 -16.52 -10.52
C PRO A 119 20.20 -17.75 -10.11
N CYS A 120 19.89 -18.58 -11.10
CA CYS A 120 19.07 -19.78 -10.98
C CYS A 120 19.94 -21.01 -10.67
N ASP A 121 20.65 -21.02 -9.54
CA ASP A 121 21.57 -22.13 -9.22
C ASP A 121 20.87 -23.29 -8.49
N HIS A 122 19.91 -22.96 -7.61
CA HIS A 122 19.13 -23.95 -6.86
C HIS A 122 17.62 -23.62 -6.76
N GLU A 123 17.18 -22.54 -7.41
CA GLU A 123 15.79 -22.08 -7.45
C GLU A 123 15.22 -22.16 -8.86
N SER A 124 13.90 -22.05 -9.02
CA SER A 124 13.24 -22.10 -10.34
C SER A 124 13.13 -20.74 -11.02
N VAL A 125 13.67 -19.67 -10.42
CA VAL A 125 13.49 -18.29 -10.87
C VAL A 125 14.80 -17.50 -10.79
N ILE A 126 15.00 -16.59 -11.73
CA ILE A 126 16.05 -15.56 -11.69
C ILE A 126 15.41 -14.28 -11.14
N THR A 127 16.10 -13.59 -10.23
CA THR A 127 15.58 -12.36 -9.61
C THR A 127 16.57 -11.21 -9.75
N ILE A 128 16.05 -10.04 -10.15
CA ILE A 128 16.72 -8.74 -10.03
C ILE A 128 15.95 -7.95 -8.97
N HIS A 129 16.61 -7.61 -7.88
CA HIS A 129 16.00 -6.88 -6.76
C HIS A 129 16.62 -5.49 -6.63
N PHE A 130 15.77 -4.46 -6.60
CA PHE A 130 16.16 -3.09 -6.32
C PHE A 130 15.66 -2.71 -4.93
N HIS A 131 16.60 -2.49 -4.02
CA HIS A 131 16.32 -1.88 -2.73
C HIS A 131 16.42 -0.37 -2.88
N LEU A 132 15.30 0.32 -2.68
CA LEU A 132 15.17 1.75 -2.82
C LEU A 132 15.60 2.50 -1.56
#